data_AF-W5TEP0-F1
#
_entry.id   AF-W5TEP0-F1
#
_cell.length_a   1.000
_cell.length_b   1.000
_cell.length_c   1.000
_cell.angle_alpha   90.00
_cell.angle_beta   90.00
_cell.angle_gamma   90.00
#
_symmetry.space_group_name_H-M   'P 1'
#
loop_
_entity.id
_entity.type
_entity.pdbx_description
1 polymer ?
#
loop_
_entity_poly.entity_id
_entity_poly.type
_entity_poly.pdbx_seq_one_letter_code
_entity_poly.pdbx_strand_id
1 'polypeptide(L)'
;MLLKVAFLSFDHPIARKVNAVVMTTSTAAIDSGDDPRKIRSRRRLLQAATELLREGGLDAVTIDAVTRRSGVARTTLYRHFDTLARLRTATLEELLPPVVEIPAGGDPRERLIELLTRQAERINDVPVHLTTLAWLATADGEPQGDGIRAGSLRAHLIENYRRPFDELFGEPRARALLGDRDLTTVLAQLFGPIVFVRLAGIGRADRADCTRIVDDFLAACAASDPGRNRLRDSDSTTRQPPAPG
;
A
#
# COMPACT_ATOMS: atom_id res chain seq x y z
N MET A 1 -3.12 21.52 -6.08
CA MET A 1 -3.73 21.52 -4.73
C MET A 1 -4.42 20.20 -4.38
N LEU A 2 -4.88 19.41 -5.36
CA LEU A 2 -5.64 18.16 -5.17
C LEU A 2 -4.80 16.88 -4.90
N LEU A 3 -3.50 16.86 -5.18
CA LEU A 3 -2.62 15.71 -4.89
C LEU A 3 -1.82 15.84 -3.58
N LYS A 4 -1.90 17.02 -2.93
CA LYS A 4 -1.06 17.36 -1.76
C LYS A 4 -1.61 16.75 -0.47
N VAL A 5 -2.90 16.38 -0.45
CA VAL A 5 -3.59 15.89 0.76
C VAL A 5 -3.43 14.38 0.96
N ALA A 6 -3.06 13.61 -0.08
CA ALA A 6 -2.83 12.17 0.05
C ALA A 6 -1.54 11.81 0.82
N PHE A 7 -0.59 12.74 0.94
CA PHE A 7 0.74 12.47 1.48
C PHE A 7 1.18 13.38 2.65
N LEU A 8 0.50 14.50 2.91
CA LEU A 8 0.91 15.49 3.92
C LEU A 8 0.07 15.49 5.21
N SER A 9 -0.25 14.31 5.73
CA SER A 9 -0.69 14.18 7.13
C SER A 9 -0.06 12.95 7.73
N PHE A 10 1.27 12.97 7.80
CA PHE A 10 2.08 12.01 8.52
C PHE A 10 2.99 12.77 9.48
N ASP A 11 2.37 13.32 10.53
CA ASP A 11 3.09 13.68 11.75
C ASP A 11 2.25 13.16 12.93
N HIS A 12 2.39 11.87 13.23
CA HIS A 12 1.75 11.27 14.41
C HIS A 12 2.62 10.15 15.02
N PRO A 13 2.67 10.02 16.37
CA PRO A 13 3.80 9.50 17.15
C PRO A 13 3.91 7.96 17.19
N ILE A 14 3.38 7.25 16.21
CA ILE A 14 3.45 5.78 16.14
C ILE A 14 4.87 5.33 15.73
N ALA A 15 5.58 6.13 14.94
CA ALA A 15 6.97 5.87 14.55
C ALA A 15 7.94 5.80 15.75
N ARG A 16 7.57 6.38 16.90
CA ARG A 16 8.42 6.39 18.11
C ARG A 16 8.25 5.14 18.99
N LYS A 17 7.20 4.34 18.80
CA LYS A 17 6.97 3.09 19.56
C LYS A 17 7.47 1.83 18.85
N VAL A 18 7.72 1.87 17.54
CA VAL A 18 8.25 0.72 16.79
C VAL A 18 9.72 0.45 17.14
N ASN A 19 10.50 1.48 17.51
CA ASN A 19 11.91 1.32 17.91
C ASN A 19 12.13 0.85 19.36
N ALA A 20 11.09 0.68 20.17
CA ALA A 20 11.23 0.29 21.58
C ALA A 20 10.92 -1.20 21.87
N VAL A 21 10.44 -1.96 20.88
CA VAL A 21 10.14 -3.40 21.05
C VAL A 21 11.28 -4.30 20.52
N VAL A 22 12.19 -3.75 19.73
CA VAL A 22 13.35 -4.49 19.20
C VAL A 22 14.56 -4.31 20.11
N MET A 23 14.49 -4.81 21.35
CA MET A 23 15.66 -5.21 22.15
C MET A 23 15.22 -5.70 23.54
N THR A 24 14.72 -6.93 23.62
CA THR A 24 14.93 -7.93 24.69
C THR A 24 13.78 -8.92 24.70
N THR A 25 13.97 -10.09 24.09
CA THR A 25 13.82 -11.38 24.78
C THR A 25 14.18 -12.51 23.82
N SER A 26 15.18 -13.26 24.26
CA SER A 26 15.70 -14.48 23.66
C SER A 26 14.80 -15.66 24.03
N THR A 27 14.53 -16.49 23.04
CA THR A 27 14.28 -17.95 23.09
C THR A 27 13.24 -18.47 24.09
N ALA A 28 12.00 -18.58 23.62
CA ALA A 28 11.15 -19.74 23.89
C ALA A 28 10.23 -19.96 22.67
N ALA A 29 10.30 -21.17 22.09
CA ALA A 29 9.51 -21.58 20.94
C ALA A 29 8.01 -21.50 21.24
N ILE A 30 7.25 -20.77 20.41
CA ILE A 30 5.79 -20.70 20.48
C ILE A 30 5.21 -21.56 19.35
N ASP A 31 4.79 -22.76 19.73
CA ASP A 31 3.87 -23.61 18.96
C ASP A 31 2.60 -22.81 18.64
N SER A 32 2.45 -22.34 17.41
CA SER A 32 1.25 -21.63 16.95
C SER A 32 0.28 -22.63 16.31
N GLY A 33 -0.17 -23.60 17.09
CA GLY A 33 -1.24 -24.52 16.74
C GLY A 33 -2.61 -23.85 16.79
N ASP A 34 -2.97 -23.06 15.77
CA ASP A 34 -4.32 -22.52 15.64
C ASP A 34 -5.32 -23.67 15.39
N ASP A 35 -6.35 -23.80 16.23
CA ASP A 35 -7.37 -24.87 16.12
C ASP A 35 -7.97 -24.91 14.69
N PRO A 36 -7.83 -26.02 13.93
CA PRO A 36 -8.37 -26.15 12.59
C PRO A 36 -9.87 -25.84 12.48
N ARG A 37 -10.63 -26.02 13.57
CA ARG A 37 -12.07 -25.69 13.64
C ARG A 37 -12.31 -24.18 13.68
N LYS A 38 -11.44 -23.45 14.37
CA LYS A 38 -11.46 -21.99 14.46
C LYS A 38 -11.16 -21.39 13.07
N ILE A 39 -10.13 -21.87 12.38
CA ILE A 39 -9.80 -21.46 10.99
C ILE A 39 -10.99 -21.72 10.05
N ARG A 40 -11.57 -22.93 10.11
CA ARG A 40 -12.68 -23.31 9.23
C ARG A 40 -13.94 -22.45 9.45
N SER A 41 -14.29 -22.19 10.70
CA SER A 41 -15.46 -21.36 11.03
C SER A 41 -15.25 -19.90 10.63
N ARG A 42 -14.05 -19.34 10.86
CA ARG A 42 -13.70 -17.99 10.38
C ARG A 42 -13.82 -17.88 8.87
N ARG A 43 -13.28 -18.85 8.12
CA ARG A 43 -13.35 -18.88 6.64
C ARG A 43 -14.79 -18.92 6.13
N ARG A 44 -15.66 -19.75 6.74
CA ARG A 44 -17.09 -19.82 6.36
C ARG A 44 -17.83 -18.51 6.61
N LEU A 45 -17.53 -17.84 7.72
CA LEU A 45 -18.11 -16.53 8.04
C LEU A 45 -17.71 -15.47 7.01
N LEU A 46 -16.42 -15.38 6.67
CA LEU A 46 -15.92 -14.41 5.69
C LEU A 46 -16.43 -14.71 4.28
N GLN A 47 -16.43 -15.97 3.85
CA GLN A 47 -16.99 -16.36 2.56
C GLN A 47 -18.45 -15.90 2.42
N ALA A 48 -19.29 -16.19 3.42
CA ALA A 48 -20.69 -15.79 3.43
C ALA A 48 -20.86 -14.26 3.41
N ALA A 49 -20.03 -13.54 4.17
CA ALA A 49 -20.06 -12.08 4.20
C ALA A 49 -19.64 -11.47 2.86
N THR A 50 -18.62 -12.02 2.20
CA THR A 50 -18.15 -11.57 0.88
C THR A 50 -19.20 -11.81 -0.21
N GLU A 51 -19.92 -12.93 -0.16
CA GLU A 51 -21.06 -13.19 -1.06
C GLU A 51 -22.19 -12.18 -0.85
N LEU A 52 -22.58 -11.93 0.40
CA LEU A 52 -23.60 -10.92 0.75
C LEU A 52 -23.19 -9.52 0.27
N LEU A 53 -21.92 -9.17 0.46
CA LEU A 53 -21.35 -7.89 0.02
C LEU A 53 -21.45 -7.71 -1.50
N ARG A 54 -21.21 -8.77 -2.28
CA ARG A 54 -21.37 -8.75 -3.74
C ARG A 54 -22.81 -8.65 -4.20
N GLU A 55 -23.74 -9.25 -3.47
CA GLU A 55 -25.17 -9.28 -3.83
C GLU A 55 -25.91 -7.97 -3.49
N GLY A 56 -25.61 -7.35 -2.34
CA GLY A 56 -26.40 -6.24 -1.83
C GLY A 56 -25.59 -5.15 -1.13
N GLY A 57 -24.29 -5.10 -1.36
CA GLY A 57 -23.41 -4.11 -0.75
C GLY A 57 -23.26 -4.31 0.75
N LEU A 58 -22.74 -3.28 1.41
CA LEU A 58 -22.33 -3.35 2.82
C LEU A 58 -23.52 -3.60 3.77
N ASP A 59 -24.70 -3.08 3.45
CA ASP A 59 -25.90 -3.20 4.26
C ASP A 59 -26.45 -4.63 4.29
N ALA A 60 -26.23 -5.41 3.23
CA ALA A 60 -26.58 -6.83 3.19
C ALA A 60 -25.73 -7.68 4.16
N VAL A 61 -24.53 -7.20 4.53
CA VAL A 61 -23.67 -7.85 5.52
C VAL A 61 -24.20 -7.56 6.92
N THR A 62 -25.04 -8.43 7.45
CA THR A 62 -25.60 -8.39 8.82
C THR A 62 -25.28 -9.67 9.59
N ILE A 63 -25.29 -9.62 10.93
CA ILE A 63 -25.04 -10.80 11.78
C ILE A 63 -26.01 -11.95 11.43
N ASP A 64 -27.29 -11.63 11.24
CA ASP A 64 -28.31 -12.65 10.95
C ASP A 64 -28.15 -13.24 9.54
N ALA A 65 -27.85 -12.41 8.54
CA ALA A 65 -27.62 -12.89 7.18
C ALA A 65 -26.36 -13.77 7.10
N VAL A 66 -25.28 -13.36 7.77
CA VAL A 66 -24.00 -14.07 7.76
C VAL A 66 -24.10 -15.39 8.52
N THR A 67 -24.73 -15.43 9.70
CA THR A 67 -24.91 -16.69 10.45
C THR A 67 -25.80 -17.67 9.68
N ARG A 68 -26.90 -17.19 9.09
CA ARG A 68 -27.79 -18.00 8.25
C ARG A 68 -27.08 -18.59 7.04
N ARG A 69 -26.30 -17.78 6.30
CA ARG A 69 -25.61 -18.24 5.09
C ARG A 69 -24.40 -19.12 5.38
N SER A 70 -23.61 -18.77 6.39
CA SER A 70 -22.41 -19.54 6.76
C SER A 70 -22.74 -20.88 7.44
N GLY A 71 -23.91 -20.98 8.08
CA GLY A 71 -24.28 -22.09 8.97
C GLY A 71 -23.48 -22.11 10.28
N VAL A 72 -22.81 -21.01 10.63
CA VAL A 72 -22.02 -20.88 11.87
C VAL A 72 -22.89 -20.19 12.92
N ALA A 73 -22.87 -20.73 14.15
CA ALA A 73 -23.66 -20.19 15.25
C ALA A 73 -23.27 -18.75 15.60
N ARG A 74 -24.25 -17.95 16.05
CA ARG A 74 -24.04 -16.53 16.45
C ARG A 74 -22.96 -16.37 17.52
N THR A 75 -22.93 -17.26 18.51
CA THR A 75 -21.92 -17.27 19.58
C THR A 75 -20.51 -17.51 19.04
N THR A 76 -20.36 -18.36 18.02
CA THR A 76 -19.08 -18.59 17.34
C THR A 76 -18.68 -17.37 16.49
N LEU A 77 -19.63 -16.70 15.83
CA LEU A 77 -19.36 -15.46 15.12
C LEU A 77 -18.76 -14.40 16.05
N TYR A 78 -19.38 -14.16 17.21
CA TYR A 78 -18.86 -13.18 18.18
C TYR A 78 -17.50 -13.53 18.78
N ARG A 79 -17.11 -14.82 18.78
CA ARG A 79 -15.74 -15.23 19.14
C ARG A 79 -14.69 -14.84 18.10
N HIS A 80 -15.08 -14.66 16.84
CA HIS A 80 -14.20 -14.23 15.74
C HIS A 80 -14.26 -12.73 15.50
N PHE A 81 -15.45 -12.15 15.60
CA PHE A 81 -15.74 -10.76 15.31
C PHE A 81 -16.64 -10.21 16.42
N ASP A 82 -16.02 -9.48 17.35
CA ASP A 82 -16.68 -8.83 18.48
C ASP A 82 -17.81 -7.87 18.08
N THR A 83 -17.73 -7.29 16.88
CA THR A 83 -18.68 -6.29 16.36
C THR A 83 -19.00 -6.52 14.89
N LEU A 84 -20.18 -6.05 14.44
CA LEU A 84 -20.54 -6.06 13.02
C LEU A 84 -19.56 -5.24 12.17
N ALA A 85 -19.06 -4.13 12.71
CA ALA A 85 -18.05 -3.30 12.08
C ALA A 85 -16.75 -4.10 11.81
N ARG A 86 -16.31 -4.93 12.76
CA ARG A 86 -15.11 -5.77 12.59
C ARG A 86 -15.31 -6.89 11.57
N LEU A 87 -16.50 -7.50 11.52
CA LEU A 87 -16.86 -8.44 10.46
C LEU A 87 -16.84 -7.76 9.09
N ARG A 88 -17.49 -6.60 8.94
CA ARG A 88 -17.54 -5.84 7.69
C ARG A 88 -16.15 -5.40 7.23
N THR A 89 -15.32 -4.94 8.15
CA THR A 89 -13.92 -4.58 7.86
C THR A 89 -13.15 -5.79 7.34
N ALA A 90 -13.20 -6.93 8.05
CA ALA A 90 -12.51 -8.15 7.62
C ALA A 90 -13.04 -8.68 6.27
N THR A 91 -14.32 -8.46 5.98
CA THR A 91 -14.91 -8.81 4.68
C THR A 91 -14.38 -7.93 3.55
N LEU A 92 -14.23 -6.62 3.79
CA LEU A 92 -13.61 -5.69 2.84
C LEU A 92 -12.12 -6.00 2.64
N GLU A 93 -11.42 -6.42 3.69
CA GLU A 93 -10.03 -6.86 3.62
C GLU A 93 -9.86 -8.09 2.70
N GLU A 94 -10.80 -9.05 2.70
CA GLU A 94 -10.80 -10.21 1.79
C GLU A 94 -11.00 -9.83 0.30
N LEU A 95 -11.52 -8.63 0.02
CA LEU A 95 -11.62 -8.12 -1.34
C LEU A 95 -10.34 -7.42 -1.80
N LEU A 96 -9.40 -7.15 -0.90
CA LEU A 96 -8.14 -6.54 -1.28
C LEU A 96 -7.29 -7.55 -2.05
N PRO A 97 -6.66 -7.14 -3.15
CA PRO A 97 -5.75 -8.03 -3.86
C PRO A 97 -4.60 -8.45 -2.94
N PRO A 98 -4.15 -9.72 -3.01
CA PRO A 98 -3.03 -10.21 -2.19
C PRO A 98 -1.77 -9.41 -2.48
N VAL A 99 -0.80 -9.38 -1.57
CA VAL A 99 0.48 -8.68 -1.78
C VAL A 99 1.16 -9.14 -3.08
N VAL A 100 1.83 -8.24 -3.82
CA VAL A 100 2.63 -8.65 -4.99
C VAL A 100 3.89 -9.35 -4.49
N GLU A 101 4.07 -10.62 -4.83
CA GLU A 101 5.37 -11.28 -4.68
C GLU A 101 6.27 -10.93 -5.89
N ILE A 102 7.51 -10.51 -5.61
CA ILE A 102 8.52 -10.23 -6.63
C ILE A 102 9.58 -11.32 -6.53
N PRO A 103 9.93 -12.00 -7.64
CA PRO A 103 11.06 -12.92 -7.66
C PRO A 103 12.34 -12.26 -7.14
N ALA A 104 13.11 -12.98 -6.32
CA ALA A 104 14.37 -12.52 -5.80
C ALA A 104 15.48 -12.55 -6.88
N GLY A 105 16.37 -11.55 -6.84
CA GLY A 105 17.51 -11.45 -7.75
C GLY A 105 17.20 -10.78 -9.10
N GLY A 106 18.26 -10.37 -9.80
CA GLY A 106 18.17 -9.61 -11.06
C GLY A 106 18.43 -8.11 -10.89
N ASP A 107 18.28 -7.37 -11.98
CA ASP A 107 18.49 -5.92 -12.00
C ASP A 107 17.40 -5.20 -11.18
N PRO A 108 17.76 -4.38 -10.17
CA PRO A 108 16.78 -3.69 -9.33
C PRO A 108 15.85 -2.74 -10.11
N ARG A 109 16.29 -2.17 -11.22
CA ARG A 109 15.43 -1.34 -12.08
C ARG A 109 14.34 -2.20 -12.74
N GLU A 110 14.70 -3.31 -13.38
CA GLU A 110 13.71 -4.23 -13.97
C GLU A 110 12.72 -4.77 -12.93
N ARG A 111 13.19 -5.07 -11.71
CA ARG A 111 12.30 -5.50 -10.61
C ARG A 111 11.33 -4.40 -10.18
N LEU A 112 11.75 -3.14 -10.18
CA LEU A 112 10.88 -2.01 -9.88
C LEU A 112 9.81 -1.81 -10.96
N ILE A 113 10.18 -1.96 -12.24
CA ILE A 113 9.24 -1.93 -13.38
C ILE A 113 8.20 -3.05 -13.25
N GLU A 114 8.65 -4.28 -12.97
CA GLU A 114 7.76 -5.43 -12.81
C GLU A 114 6.80 -5.24 -11.63
N LEU A 115 7.31 -4.78 -10.49
CA LEU A 115 6.49 -4.48 -9.32
C LEU A 115 5.43 -3.42 -9.63
N LEU A 116 5.84 -2.30 -10.23
CA LEU A 116 4.93 -1.20 -10.56
C LEU A 116 3.88 -1.64 -11.58
N THR A 117 4.26 -2.44 -12.56
CA THR A 117 3.35 -3.00 -13.58
C THR A 117 2.28 -3.88 -12.95
N ARG A 118 2.66 -4.84 -12.10
CA ARG A 118 1.70 -5.72 -11.39
C ARG A 118 0.76 -4.93 -10.50
N GLN A 119 1.21 -3.85 -9.88
CA GLN A 119 0.34 -3.00 -9.09
C GLN A 119 -0.58 -2.12 -9.94
N ALA A 120 -0.11 -1.62 -11.09
CA ALA A 120 -0.94 -0.90 -12.05
C ALA A 120 -2.08 -1.76 -12.58
N GLU A 121 -1.82 -3.03 -12.93
CA GLU A 121 -2.84 -4.00 -13.34
C GLU A 121 -3.92 -4.16 -12.26
N ARG A 122 -3.54 -4.25 -10.99
CA ARG A 122 -4.52 -4.32 -9.89
C ARG A 122 -5.33 -3.04 -9.72
N ILE A 123 -4.69 -1.87 -9.82
CA ILE A 123 -5.40 -0.58 -9.79
C ILE A 123 -6.40 -0.50 -10.95
N ASN A 124 -6.05 -1.08 -12.10
CA ASN A 124 -6.94 -1.17 -13.25
C ASN A 124 -8.13 -2.11 -12.96
N ASP A 125 -7.91 -3.25 -12.31
CA ASP A 125 -8.94 -4.27 -12.06
C ASP A 125 -9.91 -3.92 -10.91
N VAL A 126 -9.51 -3.05 -9.98
CA VAL A 126 -10.42 -2.60 -8.92
C VAL A 126 -11.54 -1.74 -9.52
N PRO A 127 -12.83 -2.04 -9.20
CA PRO A 127 -13.94 -1.15 -9.56
C PRO A 127 -13.70 0.25 -9.00
N VAL A 128 -13.65 1.26 -9.87
CA VAL A 128 -13.23 2.63 -9.52
C VAL A 128 -14.03 3.22 -8.35
N HIS A 129 -15.31 2.84 -8.26
CA HIS A 129 -16.21 3.28 -7.19
C HIS A 129 -15.77 2.75 -5.81
N LEU A 130 -15.15 1.56 -5.71
CA LEU A 130 -14.60 1.05 -4.46
C LEU A 130 -13.33 1.80 -4.07
N THR A 131 -12.49 2.18 -5.03
CA THR A 131 -11.31 3.02 -4.79
C THR A 131 -11.74 4.42 -4.33
N THR A 132 -12.72 5.03 -5.01
CA THR A 132 -13.29 6.33 -4.63
C THR A 132 -14.02 6.28 -3.29
N LEU A 133 -14.78 5.22 -2.97
CA LEU A 133 -15.44 5.06 -1.67
C LEU A 133 -14.43 4.83 -0.54
N ALA A 134 -13.40 4.02 -0.76
CA ALA A 134 -12.30 3.86 0.19
C ALA A 134 -11.56 5.18 0.42
N TRP A 135 -11.52 6.08 -0.57
CA TRP A 135 -10.91 7.41 -0.46
C TRP A 135 -11.82 8.44 0.21
N LEU A 136 -13.11 8.48 -0.15
CA LEU A 136 -14.10 9.38 0.46
C LEU A 136 -14.34 9.03 1.94
N ALA A 137 -14.35 7.74 2.28
CA ALA A 137 -14.40 7.28 3.66
C ALA A 137 -13.16 7.70 4.49
N THR A 138 -12.14 8.26 3.86
CA THR A 138 -10.89 8.72 4.50
C THR A 138 -10.69 10.23 4.43
N ALA A 139 -11.59 10.95 3.76
CA ALA A 139 -11.54 12.41 3.62
C ALA A 139 -12.12 13.14 4.84
N ASP A 140 -12.99 12.47 5.62
CA ASP A 140 -13.53 13.01 6.87
C ASP A 140 -12.67 12.56 8.06
N GLY A 141 -12.13 13.55 8.78
CA GLY A 141 -11.37 13.35 10.01
C GLY A 141 -12.21 12.71 11.13
N GLU A 142 -11.51 12.06 12.07
CA GLU A 142 -12.02 11.45 13.32
C GLU A 142 -13.44 10.87 13.26
N PRO A 143 -13.60 9.53 13.16
CA PRO A 143 -14.92 8.91 13.17
C PRO A 143 -15.59 9.13 14.54
N GLN A 144 -16.49 10.12 14.62
CA GLN A 144 -17.50 10.20 15.68
C GLN A 144 -18.62 9.21 15.32
N GLY A 145 -18.45 7.95 15.75
CA GLY A 145 -19.48 6.91 15.74
C GLY A 145 -18.98 5.51 15.35
N ASP A 146 -19.86 4.51 15.53
CA ASP A 146 -19.69 3.08 15.16
C ASP A 146 -19.58 2.82 13.63
N GLY A 147 -19.35 3.87 12.84
CA GLY A 147 -18.94 3.75 11.46
C GLY A 147 -17.64 2.95 11.40
N ILE A 148 -17.55 2.03 10.44
CA ILE A 148 -16.35 1.26 10.11
C ILE A 148 -15.14 2.15 10.38
N ARG A 149 -14.18 1.66 11.18
CA ARG A 149 -12.88 2.33 11.35
C ARG A 149 -12.23 2.44 9.97
N ALA A 150 -12.61 3.42 9.16
CA ALA A 150 -12.12 3.62 7.80
C ALA A 150 -10.59 3.77 7.81
N GLY A 151 -10.04 4.21 8.96
CA GLY A 151 -8.63 4.17 9.27
C GLY A 151 -7.98 2.78 9.19
N SER A 152 -8.64 1.68 9.60
CA SER A 152 -8.03 0.34 9.55
C SER A 152 -7.99 -0.24 8.15
N LEU A 153 -9.06 -0.09 7.36
CA LEU A 153 -9.06 -0.54 5.96
C LEU A 153 -8.07 0.28 5.12
N ARG A 154 -8.04 1.61 5.32
CA ARG A 154 -7.06 2.50 4.69
C ARG A 154 -5.63 2.13 5.07
N ALA A 155 -5.36 1.93 6.36
CA ALA A 155 -4.03 1.54 6.83
C ALA A 155 -3.60 0.19 6.24
N HIS A 156 -4.51 -0.78 6.18
CA HIS A 156 -4.23 -2.08 5.60
C HIS A 156 -4.00 -2.03 4.08
N LEU A 157 -4.76 -1.20 3.36
CA LEU A 157 -4.51 -0.90 1.96
C LEU A 157 -3.11 -0.30 1.76
N ILE A 158 -2.79 0.78 2.47
CA ILE A 158 -1.47 1.44 2.37
C ILE A 158 -0.35 0.44 2.65
N GLU A 159 -0.49 -0.36 3.71
CA GLU A 159 0.47 -1.39 4.09
C GLU A 159 0.65 -2.47 3.01
N ASN A 160 -0.44 -2.98 2.43
CA ASN A 160 -0.38 -3.98 1.36
C ASN A 160 0.29 -3.45 0.09
N TYR A 161 0.09 -2.15 -0.23
CA TYR A 161 0.76 -1.50 -1.35
C TYR A 161 2.24 -1.23 -1.05
N ARG A 162 2.57 -0.85 0.19
CA ARG A 162 3.91 -0.44 0.62
C ARG A 162 4.86 -1.63 0.82
N ARG A 163 4.39 -2.74 1.39
CA ARG A 163 5.23 -3.88 1.78
C ARG A 163 6.16 -4.40 0.67
N PRO A 164 5.71 -4.61 -0.57
CA PRO A 164 6.61 -5.05 -1.65
C PRO A 164 7.77 -4.08 -1.93
N PHE A 165 7.56 -2.77 -1.72
CA PHE A 165 8.60 -1.78 -1.89
C PHE A 165 9.55 -1.73 -0.69
N ASP A 166 9.05 -1.90 0.53
CA ASP A 166 9.91 -2.08 1.71
C ASP A 166 10.85 -3.29 1.53
N GLU A 167 10.32 -4.41 1.00
CA GLU A 167 11.11 -5.60 0.70
C GLU A 167 12.14 -5.35 -0.41
N LEU A 168 11.74 -4.74 -1.53
CA LEU A 168 12.64 -4.42 -2.64
C LEU A 168 13.76 -3.46 -2.19
N PHE A 169 13.40 -2.37 -1.52
CA PHE A 169 14.34 -1.33 -1.08
C PHE A 169 15.06 -1.65 0.23
N GLY A 170 14.76 -2.79 0.85
CA GLY A 170 15.60 -3.36 1.91
C GLY A 170 16.95 -3.86 1.38
N GLU A 171 17.04 -4.20 0.08
CA GLU A 171 18.29 -4.61 -0.55
C GLU A 171 19.21 -3.40 -0.82
N PRO A 172 20.50 -3.41 -0.41
CA PRO A 172 21.39 -2.25 -0.56
C PRO A 172 21.51 -1.73 -2.00
N ARG A 173 21.52 -2.63 -2.99
CA ARG A 173 21.60 -2.28 -4.42
C ARG A 173 20.34 -1.54 -4.90
N ALA A 174 19.18 -1.97 -4.45
CA ALA A 174 17.91 -1.31 -4.77
C ALA A 174 17.76 0.01 -3.99
N ARG A 175 18.18 0.05 -2.72
CA ARG A 175 18.13 1.27 -1.89
C ARG A 175 18.99 2.39 -2.47
N ALA A 176 20.14 2.04 -3.07
CA ALA A 176 21.04 2.98 -3.72
C ALA A 176 20.37 3.73 -4.89
N LEU A 177 19.38 3.12 -5.56
CA LEU A 177 18.63 3.77 -6.64
C LEU A 177 17.77 4.95 -6.16
N LEU A 178 17.42 4.98 -4.88
CA LEU A 178 16.51 5.98 -4.32
C LEU A 178 17.19 7.25 -3.82
N GLY A 179 18.54 7.27 -3.75
CA GLY A 179 19.28 8.37 -3.15
C GLY A 179 18.83 8.64 -1.70
N ASP A 180 18.62 9.91 -1.37
CA ASP A 180 18.19 10.39 -0.05
C ASP A 180 16.65 10.36 0.15
N ARG A 181 15.88 9.98 -0.87
CA ARG A 181 14.41 10.01 -0.82
C ARG A 181 13.88 9.02 0.21
N ASP A 182 12.88 9.47 0.95
CA ASP A 182 12.08 8.62 1.82
C ASP A 182 11.06 7.81 0.99
N LEU A 183 10.66 6.63 1.49
CA LEU A 183 9.79 5.73 0.73
C LEU A 183 8.40 6.33 0.47
N THR A 184 7.93 7.21 1.35
CA THR A 184 6.64 7.88 1.19
C THR A 184 6.67 8.75 -0.08
N THR A 185 7.71 9.57 -0.25
CA THR A 185 7.95 10.35 -1.47
C THR A 185 8.10 9.47 -2.72
N VAL A 186 8.85 8.37 -2.62
CA VAL A 186 9.04 7.42 -3.72
C VAL A 186 7.70 6.85 -4.19
N LEU A 187 6.86 6.36 -3.27
CA LEU A 187 5.54 5.83 -3.61
C LEU A 187 4.64 6.89 -4.26
N ALA A 188 4.67 8.13 -3.77
CA ALA A 188 3.90 9.22 -4.37
C ALA A 188 4.28 9.46 -5.84
N GLN A 189 5.58 9.44 -6.15
CA GLN A 189 6.09 9.67 -7.49
C GLN A 189 5.81 8.51 -8.45
N LEU A 190 5.88 7.26 -7.96
CA LEU A 190 5.62 6.08 -8.77
C LEU A 190 4.12 5.85 -9.01
N PHE A 191 3.28 5.97 -7.98
CA PHE A 191 1.84 5.69 -8.08
C PHE A 191 1.00 6.88 -8.53
N GLY A 192 1.44 8.10 -8.25
CA GLY A 192 0.69 9.32 -8.56
C GLY A 192 0.19 9.36 -10.00
N PRO A 193 1.06 9.16 -11.02
CA PRO A 193 0.64 9.14 -12.42
C PRO A 193 -0.39 8.04 -12.74
N ILE A 194 -0.18 6.82 -12.23
CA ILE A 194 -1.05 5.66 -12.48
C ILE A 194 -2.45 5.93 -11.93
N VAL A 195 -2.51 6.36 -10.67
CA VAL A 195 -3.76 6.63 -9.96
C VAL A 195 -4.47 7.83 -10.57
N PHE A 196 -3.73 8.89 -10.93
CA PHE A 196 -4.31 10.08 -11.56
C PHE A 196 -4.97 9.75 -12.90
N VAL A 197 -4.27 9.06 -13.80
CA VAL A 197 -4.80 8.68 -15.12
C VAL A 197 -6.07 7.82 -14.98
N ARG A 198 -6.05 6.89 -14.01
CA ARG A 198 -7.18 6.01 -13.71
C ARG A 198 -8.39 6.76 -13.14
N LEU A 199 -8.18 7.69 -12.21
CA LEU A 199 -9.24 8.43 -11.54
C LEU A 199 -9.82 9.55 -12.39
N ALA A 200 -8.99 10.22 -13.17
CA ALA A 200 -9.44 11.27 -14.08
C ALA A 200 -10.20 10.72 -15.30
N GLY A 201 -10.31 9.38 -15.43
CA GLY A 201 -10.94 8.74 -16.59
C GLY A 201 -10.16 8.92 -17.89
N ILE A 202 -8.89 9.35 -17.80
CA ILE A 202 -8.02 9.60 -18.95
C ILE A 202 -7.59 8.27 -19.60
N GLY A 203 -7.41 7.23 -18.80
CA GLY A 203 -7.01 5.91 -19.29
C GLY A 203 -6.66 4.93 -18.20
N ARG A 204 -5.83 3.95 -18.55
CA ARG A 204 -5.27 2.93 -17.67
C ARG A 204 -3.77 2.85 -17.97
N ALA A 205 -2.94 2.90 -16.94
CA ALA A 205 -1.50 2.75 -17.13
C ALA A 205 -1.19 1.31 -17.54
N ASP A 206 -0.37 1.15 -18.57
CA ASP A 206 0.15 -0.13 -19.02
C ASP A 206 1.62 -0.32 -18.62
N ARG A 207 2.24 -1.42 -19.08
CA ARG A 207 3.66 -1.70 -18.80
C ARG A 207 4.60 -0.64 -19.39
N ALA A 208 4.29 -0.07 -20.54
CA ALA A 208 5.13 0.94 -21.17
C ALA A 208 5.09 2.24 -20.35
N ASP A 209 3.91 2.63 -19.84
CA ASP A 209 3.77 3.73 -18.89
C ASP A 209 4.57 3.49 -17.62
N CYS A 210 4.48 2.30 -17.03
CA CYS A 210 5.23 1.94 -15.82
C CYS A 210 6.75 2.02 -16.04
N THR A 211 7.25 1.53 -17.19
CA THR A 211 8.68 1.66 -17.56
C THR A 211 9.10 3.12 -17.60
N ARG A 212 8.33 3.97 -18.29
CA ARG A 212 8.63 5.41 -18.40
C ARG A 212 8.61 6.09 -17.04
N ILE A 213 7.62 5.81 -16.19
CA ILE A 213 7.52 6.37 -14.83
C ILE A 213 8.77 6.00 -14.00
N VAL A 214 9.21 4.73 -14.07
CA VAL A 214 10.41 4.28 -13.36
C VAL A 214 11.66 4.97 -13.90
N ASP A 215 11.81 5.07 -15.23
CA ASP A 215 12.97 5.70 -15.85
C ASP A 215 13.07 7.19 -15.51
N ASP A 216 11.95 7.91 -15.59
CA ASP A 216 11.88 9.32 -15.22
C ASP A 216 12.22 9.52 -13.73
N PHE A 217 11.71 8.64 -12.87
CA PHE A 217 12.01 8.65 -11.44
C PHE A 217 13.50 8.41 -11.16
N LEU A 218 14.09 7.38 -11.76
CA LEU A 218 15.50 7.04 -11.57
C LEU A 218 16.43 8.11 -12.13
N ALA A 219 16.09 8.71 -13.27
CA ALA A 219 16.82 9.85 -13.83
C ALA A 219 16.79 11.06 -12.88
N ALA A 220 15.65 11.34 -12.26
CA ALA A 220 15.53 12.39 -11.25
C ALA A 220 16.35 12.09 -9.99
N CYS A 221 16.40 10.84 -9.52
CA CYS A 221 17.28 10.43 -8.42
C CYS A 221 18.75 10.65 -8.77
N ALA A 222 19.18 10.23 -9.96
CA ALA A 222 20.57 10.36 -10.40
C ALA A 222 21.01 11.82 -10.59
N ALA A 223 20.09 12.72 -10.95
CA ALA A 223 20.36 14.15 -11.06
C ALA A 223 20.46 14.84 -9.69
N SER A 224 19.77 14.32 -8.67
CA SER A 224 19.79 14.85 -7.31
C SER A 224 21.02 14.41 -6.50
N ASP A 225 21.83 13.47 -7.00
CA ASP A 225 23.03 13.00 -6.29
C ASP A 225 24.09 14.12 -6.17
N PRO A 226 24.37 14.63 -4.94
CA PRO A 226 25.27 15.76 -4.72
C PRO A 226 26.70 15.51 -5.22
N GLY A 227 27.12 14.24 -5.30
CA GLY A 227 28.45 13.86 -5.79
C GLY A 227 28.66 14.18 -7.27
N ARG A 228 27.61 14.10 -8.09
CA ARG A 228 27.67 14.39 -9.53
C ARG A 228 27.56 15.88 -9.84
N ASN A 229 26.78 16.62 -9.06
CA ASN A 229 26.60 18.05 -9.28
C ASN A 229 27.89 18.85 -8.96
N ARG A 230 28.65 18.42 -7.95
CA ARG A 230 29.96 19.03 -7.62
C ARG A 230 31.02 18.87 -8.72
N LEU A 231 31.06 17.72 -9.41
CA LEU A 231 31.96 17.52 -10.56
C LEU A 231 31.59 18.39 -11.76
N ARG A 232 30.29 18.66 -11.95
CA ARG A 232 29.77 19.50 -13.04
C ARG A 232 30.05 21.00 -12.81
N ASP A 233 30.02 21.43 -11.56
CA ASP A 233 30.37 22.81 -11.15
C ASP A 233 31.89 23.07 -11.18
N SER A 234 32.73 22.05 -10.95
CA SER A 234 34.19 22.19 -11.09
C SER A 234 34.66 22.31 -12.55
N ASP A 235 34.01 21.62 -13.50
CA ASP A 235 34.39 21.69 -14.93
C ASP A 235 33.94 22.99 -15.62
N SER A 236 32.97 23.71 -15.05
CA SER A 236 32.48 24.98 -15.59
C SER A 236 33.31 26.20 -15.16
N THR A 237 34.19 26.05 -14.17
CA THR A 237 35.03 27.16 -13.66
C THR A 237 36.36 27.33 -14.45
N THR A 238 36.75 26.37 -15.31
CA THR A 238 38.07 26.37 -15.98
C THR A 238 38.11 27.06 -17.36
N ARG A 239 37.00 27.64 -17.86
CA ARG A 239 37.02 28.42 -19.11
C ARG A 239 37.11 29.92 -18.84
N GLN A 240 38.27 30.37 -18.35
CA GLN A 240 38.64 31.78 -18.39
C GLN A 240 39.16 32.11 -19.80
N PRO A 241 38.54 33.04 -20.56
CA PRO A 241 39.05 33.42 -21.88
C PRO A 241 40.39 34.18 -21.74
N PRO A 242 41.32 34.02 -22.70
CA PRO A 242 42.60 34.71 -22.65
C PRO A 242 42.39 36.23 -22.68
N ALA A 243 43.11 36.94 -21.80
CA ALA A 243 43.06 38.39 -21.70
C ALA A 243 43.50 39.06 -23.02
N PRO A 244 42.84 40.15 -23.46
CA PRO A 244 43.32 40.94 -24.58
C PRO A 244 44.61 41.67 -24.18
N GLY A 245 45.56 41.71 -25.12
CA GLY A 245 46.94 42.21 -24.94
C GLY A 245 47.10 43.71 -24.74
#